data_AF-A0A940CAL6-F1
#
_entry.id   AF-A0A940CAL6-F1
#
_cell.length_a   1.000
_cell.length_b   1.000
_cell.length_c   1.000
_cell.angle_alpha   90.00
_cell.angle_beta   90.00
_cell.angle_gamma   90.00
#
_symmetry.space_group_name_H-M   'P 1'
#
loop_
_entity.id
_entity.type
_entity.pdbx_description
1 polymer ?
#
loop_
_entity_poly.entity_id
_entity_poly.type
_entity_poly.pdbx_seq_one_letter_code
_entity_poly.pdbx_strand_id
1 'polypeptide(L)'
;MEDYLQLLEESLVKKIRVLDKIEEFDLKQKDALSSEESTPDFDKFDLYIEEKGKLIDELNSLDDGFEALYERVADTLKGNIPGNASRIRKLQELIREITDKSVEIQKQEAENKALVEKYFRNARGDIGKGRNSLNAAYSYFQAQRGMGAADSLYVDSKQ
;
A
#
# COMPACT_ATOMS: atom_id res chain seq x y z
N MET A 1 -14.73 -16.42 22.18
CA MET A 1 -14.22 -15.10 22.62
C MET A 1 -12.73 -14.98 22.32
N GLU A 2 -11.90 -15.98 22.68
CA GLU A 2 -10.50 -16.07 22.20
C GLU A 2 -10.38 -16.05 20.66
N ASP A 3 -11.36 -16.62 19.98
CA ASP A 3 -11.43 -16.71 18.51
C ASP A 3 -11.40 -15.34 17.81
N TYR A 4 -12.14 -14.34 18.29
CA TYR A 4 -12.26 -13.08 17.56
C TYR A 4 -11.01 -12.19 17.67
N LEU A 5 -10.31 -12.23 18.81
CA LEU A 5 -9.04 -11.51 18.95
C LEU A 5 -7.93 -12.16 18.14
N GLN A 6 -7.94 -13.49 18.06
CA GLN A 6 -7.05 -14.22 17.17
C GLN A 6 -7.33 -13.88 15.70
N LEU A 7 -8.60 -13.80 15.30
CA LEU A 7 -8.97 -13.38 13.95
C LEU A 7 -8.53 -11.94 13.62
N LEU A 8 -8.61 -11.01 14.58
CA LEU A 8 -8.07 -9.66 14.40
C LEU A 8 -6.56 -9.66 14.22
N GLU A 9 -5.85 -10.44 15.03
CA GLU A 9 -4.40 -10.61 14.90
C GLU A 9 -4.03 -11.18 13.54
N GLU A 10 -4.70 -12.25 13.11
CA GLU A 10 -4.53 -12.86 11.78
C GLU A 10 -4.82 -11.87 10.66
N SER A 11 -5.85 -11.02 10.81
CA SER A 11 -6.17 -9.97 9.85
C SER A 11 -5.03 -8.95 9.73
N LEU A 12 -4.46 -8.49 10.84
CA LEU A 12 -3.33 -7.56 10.82
C LEU A 12 -2.07 -8.19 10.22
N VAL A 13 -1.78 -9.46 10.56
CA VAL A 13 -0.66 -10.20 9.96
C VAL A 13 -0.84 -10.37 8.45
N LYS A 14 -2.07 -10.60 7.97
CA LYS A 14 -2.35 -10.64 6.53
C LYS A 14 -2.11 -9.28 5.87
N LYS A 15 -2.55 -8.18 6.49
CA LYS A 15 -2.28 -6.82 5.97
C LYS A 15 -0.77 -6.56 5.83
N ILE A 16 0.03 -6.92 6.83
CA ILE A 16 1.50 -6.79 6.76
C ILE A 16 2.06 -7.53 5.54
N ARG A 17 1.62 -8.77 5.31
CA ARG A 17 2.08 -9.57 4.15
C ARG A 17 1.65 -8.96 2.81
N VAL A 18 0.49 -8.32 2.75
CA VAL A 18 0.04 -7.61 1.55
C VAL A 18 0.90 -6.37 1.33
N LEU A 19 1.19 -5.60 2.39
CA LEU A 19 2.09 -4.44 2.33
C LEU A 19 3.52 -4.84 1.91
N ASP A 20 4.06 -5.95 2.43
CA ASP A 20 5.37 -6.48 2.01
C ASP A 20 5.43 -6.74 0.50
N LYS A 21 4.35 -7.28 -0.08
CA LYS A 21 4.26 -7.53 -1.52
C LYS A 21 4.14 -6.23 -2.32
N ILE A 22 3.38 -5.25 -1.81
CA ILE A 22 3.27 -3.92 -2.44
C ILE A 22 4.65 -3.25 -2.48
N GLU A 23 5.39 -3.27 -1.36
CA GLU A 23 6.76 -2.77 -1.28
C GLU A 23 7.68 -3.49 -2.29
N GLU A 24 7.58 -4.82 -2.42
CA GLU A 24 8.34 -5.57 -3.43
C GLU A 24 8.03 -5.12 -4.86
N PHE A 25 6.76 -4.85 -5.18
CA PHE A 25 6.36 -4.35 -6.50
C PHE A 25 6.84 -2.93 -6.75
N ASP A 26 6.87 -2.06 -5.74
CA ASP A 26 7.40 -0.70 -5.85
C ASP A 26 8.91 -0.71 -6.14
N LEU A 27 9.66 -1.59 -5.49
CA LEU A 27 11.09 -1.78 -5.81
C LEU A 27 11.28 -2.27 -7.25
N LYS A 28 10.46 -3.25 -7.69
CA LYS A 28 10.51 -3.75 -9.08
C LYS A 28 10.16 -2.67 -10.11
N GLN A 29 9.23 -1.78 -9.81
CA GLN A 29 8.88 -0.62 -10.65
C GLN A 29 10.05 0.35 -10.73
N LYS A 30 10.68 0.66 -9.59
CA LYS A 30 11.88 1.51 -9.52
C LYS A 30 13.00 0.97 -10.41
N ASP A 31 13.30 -0.31 -10.28
CA ASP A 31 14.36 -0.98 -11.06
C ASP A 31 14.07 -0.95 -12.56
N ALA A 32 12.82 -1.21 -12.96
CA ALA A 32 12.40 -1.19 -14.36
C ALA A 32 12.54 0.20 -15.01
N LEU A 33 12.45 1.28 -14.23
CA LEU A 33 12.57 2.66 -14.70
C LEU A 33 13.96 3.26 -14.54
N SER A 34 14.80 2.68 -13.67
CA SER A 34 16.13 3.21 -13.36
C SER A 34 17.24 2.65 -14.25
N SER A 35 16.95 1.66 -15.10
CA SER A 35 17.95 1.09 -16.01
C SER A 35 18.34 2.11 -17.10
N GLU A 36 19.49 2.77 -16.94
CA GLU A 36 19.97 3.82 -17.87
C GLU A 36 20.35 3.28 -19.27
N GLU A 37 20.56 1.98 -19.44
CA GLU A 37 21.11 1.40 -20.68
C GLU A 37 20.06 0.82 -21.65
N SER A 38 18.76 0.79 -21.31
CA SER A 38 17.75 0.17 -22.17
C SER A 38 16.39 0.86 -22.05
N THR A 39 15.60 0.82 -23.13
CA THR A 39 14.19 1.21 -23.08
C THR A 39 13.49 0.43 -21.96
N PRO A 40 12.82 1.10 -21.00
CA PRO A 40 12.09 0.40 -19.95
C PRO A 40 11.12 -0.65 -20.53
N ASP A 41 11.03 -1.79 -19.87
CA ASP A 41 10.07 -2.83 -20.22
C ASP A 41 8.67 -2.44 -19.73
N PHE A 42 7.93 -1.77 -20.61
CA PHE A 42 6.61 -1.24 -20.28
C PHE A 42 5.55 -2.32 -20.08
N ASP A 43 5.65 -3.45 -20.79
CA ASP A 43 4.70 -4.55 -20.62
C ASP A 43 4.86 -5.14 -19.21
N LYS A 44 6.11 -5.28 -18.74
CA LYS A 44 6.39 -5.69 -17.36
C LYS A 44 5.95 -4.65 -16.33
N PHE A 45 6.11 -3.37 -16.65
CA PHE A 45 5.64 -2.28 -15.78
C PHE A 45 4.11 -2.32 -15.62
N ASP A 46 3.36 -2.48 -16.70
CA ASP A 46 1.90 -2.58 -16.68
C ASP A 46 1.43 -3.78 -15.85
N LEU A 47 2.11 -4.93 -15.95
CA LEU A 47 1.84 -6.09 -15.09
C LEU A 47 2.06 -5.78 -13.61
N TYR A 48 3.10 -5.04 -13.25
CA TYR A 48 3.34 -4.65 -11.86
C TYR A 48 2.24 -3.73 -11.32
N ILE A 49 1.73 -2.81 -12.15
CA ILE A 49 0.64 -1.92 -11.78
C ILE A 49 -0.66 -2.71 -11.56
N GLU A 50 -0.96 -3.66 -12.45
CA GLU A 50 -2.14 -4.53 -12.31
C GLU A 50 -2.08 -5.38 -11.03
N GLU A 51 -0.95 -6.04 -10.77
CA GLU A 51 -0.78 -6.87 -9.57
C GLU A 51 -0.83 -6.03 -8.29
N LYS A 52 -0.24 -4.81 -8.29
CA LYS A 52 -0.35 -3.88 -7.18
C LYS A 52 -1.79 -3.41 -6.95
N GLY A 53 -2.56 -3.19 -8.03
CA GLY A 53 -4.00 -2.90 -7.93
C GLY A 53 -4.78 -3.99 -7.20
N LYS A 54 -4.54 -5.27 -7.53
CA LYS A 54 -5.17 -6.41 -6.84
C LYS A 54 -4.80 -6.47 -5.36
N LEU A 55 -3.55 -6.16 -5.02
CA LEU A 55 -3.08 -6.12 -3.63
C LEU A 55 -3.71 -4.96 -2.85
N ILE A 56 -3.91 -3.80 -3.47
CA ILE A 56 -4.62 -2.67 -2.85
C ILE A 56 -6.09 -3.04 -2.58
N ASP A 57 -6.75 -3.71 -3.53
CA ASP A 57 -8.12 -4.19 -3.32
C ASP A 57 -8.20 -5.24 -2.19
N GLU A 58 -7.21 -6.14 -2.10
CA GLU A 58 -7.09 -7.09 -0.98
C GLU A 58 -6.88 -6.35 0.36
N LEU A 59 -6.02 -5.32 0.38
CA LEU A 59 -5.77 -4.50 1.57
C LEU A 59 -7.05 -3.80 2.05
N ASN A 60 -7.78 -3.16 1.15
CA ASN A 60 -9.07 -2.51 1.44
C ASN A 60 -10.08 -3.51 2.01
N SER A 61 -10.19 -4.71 1.41
CA SER A 61 -11.09 -5.75 1.91
C SER A 61 -10.69 -6.25 3.31
N LEU A 62 -9.39 -6.33 3.60
CA LEU A 62 -8.89 -6.66 4.93
C LEU A 62 -9.15 -5.53 5.94
N ASP A 63 -9.12 -4.27 5.50
CA ASP A 63 -9.48 -3.10 6.32
C ASP A 63 -10.96 -3.14 6.72
N ASP A 64 -11.85 -3.31 5.76
CA ASP A 64 -13.30 -3.44 6.00
C ASP A 64 -13.62 -4.60 6.95
N GLY A 65 -12.99 -5.76 6.71
CA GLY A 65 -13.17 -6.94 7.55
C GLY A 65 -12.63 -6.76 8.97
N PHE A 66 -11.51 -6.05 9.12
CA PHE A 66 -10.93 -5.72 10.41
C PHE A 66 -11.84 -4.76 11.20
N GLU A 67 -12.36 -3.71 10.58
CA GLU A 67 -13.24 -2.75 11.23
C GLU A 67 -14.51 -3.43 11.75
N ALA A 68 -15.17 -4.22 10.90
CA ALA A 68 -16.37 -4.99 11.28
C ALA A 68 -16.10 -6.00 12.42
N LEU A 69 -14.92 -6.61 12.47
CA LEU A 69 -14.53 -7.50 13.58
C LEU A 69 -14.21 -6.71 14.84
N TYR A 70 -13.53 -5.58 14.71
CA TYR A 70 -13.13 -4.73 15.83
C TYR A 70 -14.34 -4.18 16.58
N GLU A 71 -15.35 -3.68 15.86
CA GLU A 71 -16.61 -3.20 16.45
C GLU A 71 -17.25 -4.26 17.38
N ARG A 72 -17.22 -5.53 16.98
CA ARG A 72 -17.83 -6.64 17.75
C ARG A 72 -17.03 -7.00 19.00
N VAL A 73 -15.71 -6.79 19.00
CA VAL A 73 -14.87 -7.14 20.16
C VAL A 73 -14.50 -5.94 21.03
N ALA A 74 -14.73 -4.71 20.58
CA ALA A 74 -14.33 -3.50 21.29
C ALA A 74 -14.91 -3.45 22.71
N ASP A 75 -16.19 -3.80 22.87
CA ASP A 75 -16.85 -3.81 24.19
C ASP A 75 -16.35 -4.96 25.08
N THR A 76 -16.02 -6.09 24.46
CA THR A 76 -15.44 -7.26 25.16
C THR A 76 -14.02 -6.96 25.66
N LEU A 77 -13.22 -6.25 24.86
CA LEU A 77 -11.88 -5.80 25.22
C LEU A 77 -11.90 -4.85 26.42
N LYS A 78 -12.86 -3.93 26.47
CA LYS A 78 -13.06 -3.00 27.59
C LYS A 78 -13.52 -3.70 28.86
N GLY A 79 -14.29 -4.79 28.75
CA GLY A 79 -14.82 -5.53 29.89
C GLY A 79 -13.78 -6.36 30.67
N ASN A 80 -12.64 -6.73 30.07
CA ASN A 80 -11.57 -7.49 30.73
C ASN A 80 -10.17 -7.05 30.26
N ILE A 81 -9.81 -5.80 30.55
CA ILE A 81 -8.52 -5.22 30.17
C ILE A 81 -7.31 -5.99 30.75
N PRO A 82 -7.28 -6.39 32.03
CA PRO A 82 -6.11 -7.08 32.60
C PRO A 82 -5.83 -8.43 31.93
N GLY A 83 -6.87 -9.21 31.60
CA GLY A 83 -6.73 -10.50 30.93
C GLY A 83 -6.33 -10.41 29.46
N ASN A 84 -6.62 -9.27 28.81
CA ASN A 84 -6.34 -9.05 27.39
C ASN A 84 -5.09 -8.21 27.13
N ALA A 85 -4.41 -7.72 28.18
CA ALA A 85 -3.33 -6.74 28.06
C ALA A 85 -2.18 -7.17 27.13
N SER A 86 -1.77 -8.44 27.17
CA SER A 86 -0.73 -8.97 26.28
C SER A 86 -1.18 -8.97 24.81
N ARG A 87 -2.40 -9.42 24.54
CA ARG A 87 -2.98 -9.44 23.18
C ARG A 87 -3.19 -8.03 22.65
N ILE A 88 -3.68 -7.10 23.46
CA ILE A 88 -3.84 -5.68 23.08
C ILE A 88 -2.48 -5.08 22.69
N ARG A 89 -1.42 -5.32 23.47
CA ARG A 89 -0.07 -4.87 23.11
C ARG A 89 0.38 -5.44 21.77
N LYS A 90 0.12 -6.74 21.53
CA LYS A 90 0.48 -7.37 20.25
C LYS A 90 -0.26 -6.73 19.07
N LEU A 91 -1.56 -6.47 19.19
CA LEU A 91 -2.33 -5.75 18.17
C LEU A 91 -1.76 -4.34 17.92
N GLN A 92 -1.39 -3.61 18.98
CA GLN A 92 -0.77 -2.28 18.87
C GLN A 92 0.61 -2.31 18.20
N GLU A 93 1.40 -3.37 18.40
CA GLU A 93 2.67 -3.57 17.69
C GLU A 93 2.43 -3.81 16.20
N LEU A 94 1.49 -4.69 15.86
CA LEU A 94 1.14 -4.99 14.47
C LEU A 94 0.59 -3.77 13.73
N ILE A 95 -0.25 -2.96 14.39
CA ILE A 95 -0.77 -1.71 13.81
C ILE A 95 0.37 -0.72 13.55
N ARG A 96 1.34 -0.59 14.47
CA ARG A 96 2.52 0.26 14.27
C ARG A 96 3.36 -0.20 13.07
N GLU A 97 3.59 -1.50 12.96
CA GLU A 97 4.31 -2.08 11.82
C GLU A 97 3.60 -1.80 10.49
N ILE A 98 2.27 -1.93 10.45
CA ILE A 98 1.44 -1.55 9.31
C ILE A 98 1.62 -0.08 8.97
N THR A 99 1.52 0.82 9.95
CA THR A 99 1.68 2.27 9.73
C THR A 99 3.07 2.60 9.18
N ASP A 100 4.13 2.04 9.76
CA ASP A 100 5.50 2.28 9.32
C ASP A 100 5.71 1.81 7.87
N LYS A 101 5.16 0.64 7.51
CA LYS A 101 5.20 0.11 6.14
C LYS A 101 4.42 0.98 5.16
N SER A 102 3.22 1.42 5.52
CA SER A 102 2.42 2.30 4.67
C SER A 102 3.15 3.62 4.38
N VAL A 103 3.84 4.20 5.37
CA VAL A 103 4.64 5.42 5.16
C VAL A 103 5.80 5.18 4.20
N GLU A 104 6.52 4.06 4.34
CA GLU A 104 7.64 3.76 3.43
C GLU A 104 7.13 3.48 2.00
N ILE A 105 6.03 2.74 1.83
CA ILE A 105 5.38 2.53 0.53
C ILE A 105 4.98 3.87 -0.11
N GLN A 106 4.32 4.76 0.64
CA GLN A 106 3.94 6.08 0.11
C GLN A 106 5.14 6.89 -0.39
N LYS A 107 6.28 6.80 0.30
CA LYS A 107 7.53 7.42 -0.12
C LYS A 107 8.08 6.77 -1.40
N GLN A 108 8.10 5.44 -1.48
CA GLN A 108 8.54 4.71 -2.68
C GLN A 108 7.65 5.02 -3.90
N GLU A 109 6.32 5.08 -3.73
CA GLU A 109 5.38 5.50 -4.76
C GLU A 109 5.66 6.91 -5.28
N ALA A 110 5.95 7.85 -4.38
CA ALA A 110 6.30 9.22 -4.76
C ALA A 110 7.61 9.27 -5.58
N GLU A 111 8.61 8.47 -5.19
CA GLU A 111 9.85 8.32 -5.96
C GLU A 111 9.61 7.69 -7.34
N ASN A 112 8.85 6.58 -7.40
CA ASN A 112 8.50 5.89 -8.64
C ASN A 112 7.73 6.79 -9.59
N LYS A 113 6.77 7.55 -9.07
CA LYS A 113 6.05 8.56 -9.82
C LYS A 113 6.98 9.60 -10.42
N ALA A 114 7.93 10.12 -9.64
CA ALA A 114 8.88 11.11 -10.12
C ALA A 114 9.77 10.55 -11.25
N LEU A 115 10.18 9.27 -11.16
CA LEU A 115 10.90 8.58 -12.23
C LEU A 115 10.07 8.45 -13.50
N VAL A 116 8.81 8.03 -13.38
CA VAL A 116 7.87 7.96 -14.50
C VAL A 116 7.68 9.32 -15.15
N GLU A 117 7.41 10.37 -14.36
CA GLU A 117 7.26 11.73 -14.88
C GLU A 117 8.54 12.24 -15.59
N LYS A 118 9.73 11.94 -15.04
CA LYS A 118 11.01 12.27 -15.67
C LYS A 118 11.18 11.54 -16.99
N TYR A 119 10.90 10.24 -17.02
CA TYR A 119 10.95 9.44 -18.25
C TYR A 119 10.04 10.03 -19.33
N PHE A 120 8.79 10.38 -18.97
CA PHE A 120 7.83 10.97 -19.90
C PHE A 120 8.24 12.33 -20.45
N ARG A 121 8.84 13.19 -19.63
CA ARG A 121 9.37 14.47 -20.09
C ARG A 121 10.46 14.27 -21.14
N ASN A 122 11.33 13.29 -20.95
CA ASN A 122 12.43 12.98 -21.88
C ASN A 122 11.91 12.28 -23.15
N ALA A 123 11.02 11.29 -23.00
CA ALA A 123 10.45 10.55 -24.13
C ALA A 123 9.57 11.39 -25.07
N ARG A 124 8.98 12.50 -24.59
CA ARG A 124 8.30 13.48 -25.48
C ARG A 124 9.25 14.21 -26.42
N GLY A 125 10.56 14.25 -26.12
CA GLY A 125 11.59 14.76 -27.04
C GLY A 125 11.92 13.79 -28.17
N ASP A 126 11.82 12.48 -27.91
CA ASP A 126 12.17 11.39 -28.83
C ASP A 126 10.92 10.67 -29.35
N ILE A 127 10.29 11.25 -30.39
CA ILE A 127 9.04 10.76 -30.98
C ILE A 127 9.21 9.33 -31.56
N GLY A 128 8.40 8.37 -31.10
CA GLY A 128 7.79 7.41 -32.03
C GLY A 128 7.50 5.96 -31.59
N LYS A 129 8.03 5.42 -30.48
CA LYS A 129 8.02 3.94 -30.30
C LYS A 129 7.24 3.33 -29.13
N GLY A 130 6.54 4.09 -28.27
CA GLY A 130 5.92 3.52 -27.05
C GLY A 130 4.50 3.96 -26.68
N ARG A 131 3.69 4.51 -27.60
CA ARG A 131 2.47 5.28 -27.26
C ARG A 131 1.35 4.54 -26.49
N ASN A 132 1.32 3.21 -26.43
CA ASN A 132 0.15 2.49 -25.89
C ASN A 132 0.26 2.10 -24.41
N SER A 133 1.35 1.44 -23.98
CA SER A 133 1.58 1.06 -22.56
C SER A 133 1.85 2.26 -21.66
N LEU A 134 2.50 3.28 -22.22
CA LEU A 134 2.77 4.55 -21.56
C LEU A 134 1.52 5.27 -21.00
N ASN A 135 0.35 5.13 -21.63
CA ASN A 135 -0.86 5.79 -21.13
C ASN A 135 -1.36 5.17 -19.82
N ALA A 136 -1.19 3.86 -19.61
CA ALA A 136 -1.69 3.17 -18.42
C ALA A 136 -0.91 3.59 -17.16
N ALA A 137 0.42 3.54 -17.21
CA ALA A 137 1.29 4.03 -16.14
C ALA A 137 1.03 5.51 -15.80
N TYR A 138 0.94 6.37 -16.83
CA TYR A 138 0.68 7.78 -16.65
C TYR A 138 -0.72 8.04 -16.05
N SER A 139 -1.74 7.33 -16.53
CA SER A 139 -3.10 7.39 -15.98
C SER A 139 -3.16 6.88 -14.54
N TYR A 140 -2.42 5.82 -14.19
CA TYR A 140 -2.33 5.31 -12.83
C TYR A 140 -1.82 6.39 -11.85
N PHE A 141 -0.64 6.98 -12.13
CA PHE A 141 -0.08 8.02 -11.27
C PHE A 141 -0.88 9.33 -11.29
N GLN A 142 -1.66 9.59 -12.35
CA GLN A 142 -2.63 10.68 -12.36
C GLN A 142 -3.85 10.38 -11.49
N ALA A 143 -4.43 9.18 -11.57
CA ALA A 143 -5.59 8.77 -10.78
C ALA A 143 -5.28 8.74 -9.28
N GLN A 144 -4.07 8.31 -8.90
CA GLN A 144 -3.63 8.26 -7.50
C GLN A 144 -3.57 9.65 -6.82
N ARG A 145 -3.52 10.76 -7.56
CA ARG A 145 -3.69 12.12 -6.97
C ARG A 145 -5.03 12.30 -6.26
N GLY A 146 -6.04 11.47 -6.56
CA GLY A 146 -7.36 11.51 -5.91
C GLY A 146 -7.47 10.67 -4.63
N MET A 147 -6.61 9.68 -4.43
CA MET A 147 -6.70 8.73 -3.29
C MET A 147 -5.77 9.08 -2.11
N GLY A 148 -4.70 9.86 -2.34
CA GLY A 148 -3.75 10.25 -1.28
C GLY A 148 -4.28 11.25 -0.22
N ALA A 149 -5.56 11.61 -0.27
CA ALA A 149 -6.19 12.48 0.74
C ALA A 149 -6.83 11.70 1.91
N ALA A 150 -7.05 10.38 1.77
CA ALA A 150 -7.78 9.60 2.78
C ALA A 150 -6.91 9.19 3.98
N ASP A 151 -5.62 8.88 3.77
CA ASP A 151 -4.71 8.45 4.85
C ASP A 151 -4.09 9.61 5.65
N SER A 152 -4.20 10.84 5.15
CA SER A 152 -3.71 12.04 5.85
C SER A 152 -4.61 12.48 7.02
N LEU A 153 -5.71 11.77 7.29
CA LEU A 153 -6.68 12.09 8.34
C LEU A 153 -6.38 11.47 9.71
N TYR A 154 -5.39 10.56 9.83
CA TYR A 154 -5.02 9.95 11.12
C TYR A 154 -3.76 10.56 11.76
N VAL A 155 -3.15 11.58 11.16
CA VAL A 155 -2.01 12.31 11.74
C VAL A 155 -2.41 13.72 12.16
N ASP A 156 -3.55 13.87 12.84
CA ASP A 156 -3.78 15.07 13.65
C ASP A 156 -4.64 14.78 14.87
N SER A 157 -4.02 14.19 15.88
CA SER A 157 -4.57 14.23 17.24
C SER A 157 -3.44 14.23 18.27
N LYS A 158 -2.62 15.28 18.24
CA LYS A 158 -1.84 15.73 19.39
C LYS A 158 -1.65 17.25 19.34
N GLN A 159 -2.57 18.00 19.95
CA GLN A 159 -2.29 19.17 20.77
C GLN A 159 -3.27 19.24 21.93
#